data_AF-A0A2T1G1G9-F1
#
_entry.id   AF-A0A2T1G1G9-F1
#
_cell.length_a   1.000
_cell.length_b   1.000
_cell.length_c   1.000
_cell.angle_alpha   90.00
_cell.angle_beta   90.00
_cell.angle_gamma   90.00
#
_symmetry.space_group_name_H-M   'P 1'
#
loop_
_entity.id
_entity.type
_entity.pdbx_description
1 polymer ?
#
loop_
_entity_poly.entity_id
_entity_poly.type
_entity_poly.pdbx_seq_one_letter_code
_entity_poly.pdbx_strand_id
1 'polypeptide(L)'
;MRQSTLHQLKVFETVARLTSITRAAEELSLTQPTVSMQIKQLTPPVGVPLFAPLGPPLSLPPAGPAFLVPCRALFARFSLFSLPLPSLPFLPPFPLPLSPQ
;
A
#
# COMPACT_ATOMS: atom_id res chain seq x y z
N MET A 1 15.32 0.93 -13.26
CA MET A 1 13.88 0.90 -12.92
C MET A 1 13.70 1.47 -11.53
N ARG A 2 12.89 2.52 -11.32
CA ARG A 2 12.61 3.00 -9.95
C ARG A 2 11.64 2.02 -9.30
N GLN A 3 12.06 1.37 -8.23
CA GLN A 3 11.23 0.42 -7.49
C GLN A 3 10.44 1.18 -6.41
N SER A 4 9.15 0.90 -6.30
CA SER A 4 8.31 1.41 -5.22
C SER A 4 8.48 0.55 -3.98
N THR A 5 8.65 1.15 -2.80
CA THR A 5 8.78 0.40 -1.54
C THR A 5 7.42 0.10 -0.92
N LEU A 6 7.32 -0.99 -0.16
CA LEU A 6 6.10 -1.31 0.61
C LEU A 6 5.69 -0.15 1.52
N HIS A 7 6.66 0.55 2.10
CA HIS A 7 6.40 1.69 2.97
C HIS A 7 5.76 2.85 2.20
N GLN A 8 6.26 3.18 1.00
CA GLN A 8 5.65 4.20 0.14
C GLN A 8 4.22 3.83 -0.28
N LEU A 9 3.97 2.57 -0.61
CA LEU A 9 2.64 2.07 -0.93
C LEU A 9 1.70 2.18 0.28
N LYS A 10 2.20 1.94 1.51
CA LYS A 10 1.43 2.07 2.74
C LYS A 10 1.07 3.53 3.02
N VAL A 11 2.03 4.43 2.84
CA VAL A 11 1.80 5.87 2.97
C VAL A 11 0.73 6.33 1.99
N PHE A 12 0.82 5.95 0.72
CA PHE A 12 -0.19 6.27 -0.28
C PHE A 12 -1.58 5.73 0.09
N GLU A 13 -1.69 4.44 0.44
CA GLU A 13 -2.96 3.82 0.82
C GLU A 13 -3.63 4.55 2.00
N THR A 14 -2.84 4.89 3.00
CA THR A 14 -3.31 5.58 4.21
C THR A 14 -3.81 6.99 3.89
N VAL A 15 -3.05 7.76 3.10
CA VAL A 15 -3.41 9.13 2.70
C VAL A 15 -4.65 9.11 1.80
N ALA A 16 -4.74 8.15 0.88
CA ALA A 16 -5.89 7.96 0.00
C ALA A 16 -7.16 7.57 0.79
N ARG A 17 -7.03 6.73 1.83
CA ARG A 17 -8.14 6.34 2.70
C ARG A 17 -8.63 7.47 3.59
N LEU A 18 -7.72 8.27 4.15
CA LEU A 18 -8.04 9.34 5.10
C LEU A 18 -8.30 10.69 4.43
N THR A 19 -7.95 10.85 3.15
CA THR A 19 -8.02 12.12 2.40
C THR A 19 -7.29 13.28 3.11
N SER A 20 -6.26 12.96 3.92
CA SER A 20 -5.52 13.92 4.76
C SER A 20 -4.10 13.45 5.02
N ILE A 21 -3.11 14.30 4.69
CA ILE A 21 -1.69 14.06 5.03
C ILE A 21 -1.48 14.09 6.55
N THR A 22 -2.13 15.02 7.25
CA THR A 22 -2.01 15.17 8.71
C THR A 22 -2.47 13.91 9.43
N ARG A 23 -3.69 13.44 9.13
CA ARG A 23 -4.23 12.22 9.76
C ARG A 23 -3.43 10.98 9.38
N ALA A 24 -2.92 10.91 8.13
CA ALA A 24 -2.08 9.79 7.71
C ALA A 24 -0.71 9.79 8.42
N ALA A 25 -0.14 10.97 8.67
CA ALA A 25 1.10 11.10 9.44
C ALA A 25 0.90 10.62 10.87
N GLU A 26 -0.21 11.02 11.51
CA GLU A 26 -0.59 10.54 12.85
C GLU A 26 -0.78 9.01 12.88
N GLU A 27 -1.55 8.43 11.94
CA GLU A 27 -1.82 6.99 11.91
C GLU A 27 -0.55 6.16 11.68
N LEU A 28 0.38 6.67 10.86
CA LEU A 28 1.63 5.98 10.55
C LEU A 28 2.76 6.30 11.53
N SER A 29 2.52 7.13 12.55
CA SER A 29 3.55 7.64 13.45
C SER A 29 4.73 8.28 12.69
N LEU A 30 4.42 9.03 11.63
CA LEU A 30 5.35 9.76 10.78
C LEU A 30 5.14 11.27 10.92
N THR A 31 6.11 12.05 10.43
CA THR A 31 5.94 13.49 10.27
C THR A 31 5.25 13.80 8.94
N GLN A 32 4.43 14.86 8.89
CA GLN A 32 3.80 15.34 7.64
C GLN A 32 4.79 15.54 6.47
N PRO A 33 5.99 16.13 6.64
CA PRO A 33 6.96 16.23 5.54
C PRO A 33 7.46 14.85 5.06
N THR A 34 7.58 13.86 5.94
CA THR A 34 7.94 12.49 5.56
C THR A 34 6.86 11.86 4.68
N VAL A 35 5.59 12.00 5.07
CA VAL A 35 4.44 11.52 4.28
C VAL A 35 4.43 12.17 2.90
N SER A 36 4.55 13.50 2.84
CA SER A 36 4.56 14.25 1.57
C SER A 36 5.73 13.82 0.67
N MET A 37 6.92 13.68 1.23
CA MET A 37 8.11 13.22 0.50
C MET A 37 7.91 11.82 -0.08
N GLN A 38 7.33 10.89 0.68
CA GLN A 38 7.12 9.52 0.21
C GLN A 38 6.10 9.42 -0.92
N ILE A 39 5.01 10.20 -0.86
CA ILE A 39 4.07 10.33 -1.97
C ILE A 39 4.77 10.87 -3.23
N LYS A 40 5.59 11.91 -3.05
CA LYS A 40 6.35 12.52 -4.15
C LYS A 40 7.35 11.56 -4.77
N GLN A 41 7.99 10.72 -3.97
CA GLN A 41 8.91 9.68 -4.44
C GLN A 41 8.20 8.50 -5.12
N LEU A 42 6.95 8.21 -4.73
CA LEU A 42 6.11 7.17 -5.34
C LEU A 42 5.49 7.60 -6.68
N THR A 43 5.33 8.90 -6.91
CA THR A 43 4.76 9.42 -8.17
C THR A 43 5.58 9.03 -9.42
N PRO A 44 6.92 9.21 -9.47
CA PRO A 44 7.72 8.82 -10.63
C PRO A 44 7.63 7.33 -11.03
N PRO A 45 7.72 6.35 -10.12
CA PRO A 45 7.59 4.93 -10.51
C PRO A 45 6.16 4.54 -10.92
N VAL A 46 5.13 5.25 -10.45
CA VAL A 46 3.73 5.00 -10.85
C VAL A 46 3.39 5.69 -12.18
N GLY A 47 4.11 6.75 -12.56
CA GLY A 47 4.00 7.41 -13.86
C GLY A 47 2.82 8.38 -14.00
N VAL A 48 1.96 8.47 -12.99
CA VAL A 48 0.84 9.42 -12.92
C VAL A 48 0.84 10.14 -11.57
N PRO A 49 0.38 11.41 -11.50
CA PRO A 49 0.20 12.09 -10.23
C PRO A 49 -0.78 11.30 -9.35
N LEU A 50 -0.42 11.10 -8.08
CA LEU A 50 -1.22 10.34 -7.13
C LEU A 50 -2.26 11.18 -6.38
N PHE A 51 -2.06 12.50 -6.32
CA PHE A 51 -2.94 13.47 -5.69
C PHE A 51 -3.02 14.75 -6.51
N ALA A 52 -4.17 15.40 -6.51
CA ALA A 52 -4.36 16.69 -7.15
C ALA A 52 -3.65 17.80 -6.34
N PRO A 53 -3.06 18.82 -7.00
CA PRO A 53 -2.43 19.95 -6.33
C PRO A 53 -3.43 20.97 -5.74
N LEU A 54 -4.72 20.86 -6.08
CA LEU A 54 -5.75 21.74 -5.51
C LEU A 54 -5.99 21.35 -4.04
N GLY A 55 -5.98 22.36 -3.17
CA GLY A 55 -5.94 22.24 -1.72
C GLY A 55 -7.06 21.41 -1.07
N PRO A 56 -7.04 21.29 0.26
CA PRO A 56 -7.89 20.37 1.00
C PRO A 56 -9.39 20.50 0.65
N PRO A 57 -10.12 19.36 0.54
CA PRO A 57 -9.67 18.00 0.82
C PRO A 57 -8.77 17.42 -0.28
N LEU A 58 -7.79 16.58 0.11
CA LEU A 58 -6.91 15.90 -0.84
C LEU A 58 -7.74 15.03 -1.77
N SER A 59 -7.76 15.38 -3.06
CA SER A 59 -8.47 14.61 -4.07
C SER A 59 -7.54 13.66 -4.81
N LEU A 60 -7.99 12.42 -4.96
CA LEU A 60 -7.37 11.45 -5.86
C LEU A 60 -7.72 11.84 -7.31
N PRO A 61 -6.76 11.86 -8.24
CA PRO A 61 -7.06 11.95 -9.66
C PRO A 61 -7.79 10.68 -10.15
N PRO A 62 -8.38 10.68 -11.35
CA PRO A 62 -9.16 9.54 -11.87
C PRO A 62 -8.41 8.20 -11.87
N ALA A 63 -7.08 8.22 -11.99
CA ALA A 63 -6.23 7.04 -11.92
C ALA A 63 -5.94 6.55 -10.48
N GLY A 64 -6.16 7.40 -9.48
CA GLY A 64 -5.90 7.11 -8.06
C GLY A 64 -6.69 5.91 -7.51
N PRO A 65 -8.02 5.80 -7.75
CA PRO A 65 -8.80 4.64 -7.36
C PRO A 65 -8.28 3.32 -7.95
N ALA A 66 -7.88 3.32 -9.23
CA ALA A 66 -7.34 2.13 -9.90
C ALA A 66 -6.02 1.66 -9.25
N PHE A 67 -5.18 2.59 -8.79
CA PHE A 67 -3.94 2.27 -8.08
C PHE A 67 -4.17 1.91 -6.59
N LEU A 68 -5.24 2.42 -5.98
CA LEU A 68 -5.59 2.13 -4.59
C LEU A 68 -6.06 0.68 -4.38
N VAL A 69 -6.80 0.11 -5.34
CA VAL A 69 -7.30 -1.27 -5.27
C VAL A 69 -6.18 -2.30 -5.04
N PRO A 70 -5.11 -2.38 -5.86
CA PRO A 70 -4.03 -3.32 -5.62
C PRO A 70 -3.24 -3.02 -4.34
N CYS A 71 -3.07 -1.74 -3.95
CA CYS A 71 -2.44 -1.39 -2.68
C CYS A 71 -3.22 -1.94 -1.48
N ARG A 72 -4.55 -1.79 -1.46
CA ARG A 72 -5.41 -2.35 -0.40
C ARG A 72 -5.33 -3.87 -0.36
N ALA A 73 -5.41 -4.53 -1.52
CA ALA A 73 -5.31 -5.98 -1.60
C ALA A 73 -3.97 -6.49 -1.05
N LEU A 74 -2.87 -5.79 -1.34
CA LEU A 74 -1.54 -6.12 -0.81
C LEU A 74 -1.52 -6.05 0.71
N PHE A 75 -2.00 -4.94 1.31
CA PHE A 75 -1.97 -4.79 2.78
C PHE A 75 -2.96 -5.70 3.51
N ALA A 76 -4.11 -6.00 2.91
CA ALA A 76 -5.05 -6.98 3.45
C ALA A 76 -4.44 -8.39 3.52
N ARG A 77 -3.57 -8.75 2.56
CA ARG A 77 -2.80 -10.00 2.61
C ARG A 77 -1.71 -9.93 3.66
N PHE A 78 -1.03 -8.79 3.80
CA PHE A 78 -0.02 -8.61 4.84
C PHE A 78 -0.57 -8.72 6.25
N SER A 79 -1.80 -8.26 6.51
CA SER A 79 -2.41 -8.42 7.83
C SER A 79 -2.59 -9.88 8.25
N LEU A 80 -2.58 -10.83 7.31
CA LEU A 80 -2.62 -12.25 7.62
C LEU A 80 -1.35 -12.72 8.34
N PHE A 81 -0.19 -12.10 8.12
CA PHE A 81 1.05 -12.45 8.83
C PHE A 81 1.01 -12.08 10.32
N SER A 82 0.13 -11.16 10.71
CA SER A 82 -0.08 -10.81 12.13
C SER A 82 -0.92 -11.85 12.87
N LEU A 83 -1.55 -12.80 12.17
CA LEU A 83 -2.33 -13.85 12.80
C LEU A 83 -1.40 -14.89 13.41
N PRO A 84 -1.71 -15.42 14.61
CA PRO A 84 -0.93 -16.49 15.19
C PRO A 84 -0.96 -17.72 14.27
N LEU A 85 0.23 -18.21 13.89
CA LEU A 85 0.46 -19.39 13.04
C LEU A 85 -0.47 -20.61 13.30
N PRO A 86 -0.82 -20.98 14.55
CA PRO A 86 -1.73 -22.12 14.79
C PRO A 86 -3.18 -21.91 14.31
N SER A 87 -3.56 -20.70 13.88
CA SER A 87 -4.88 -20.39 13.32
C SER A 87 -4.92 -20.33 11.79
N LEU A 88 -3.79 -20.62 11.12
CA LEU A 88 -3.82 -20.86 9.68
C LEU A 88 -4.56 -22.17 9.41
N PRO A 89 -5.53 -22.20 8.48
CA PRO A 89 -6.04 -23.48 7.99
C PRO A 89 -4.84 -24.26 7.48
N PHE A 90 -4.60 -25.46 8.04
CA PHE A 90 -3.53 -26.35 7.64
C PHE A 90 -3.57 -26.48 6.12
N LEU A 91 -2.67 -25.75 5.44
CA LEU A 91 -2.50 -25.91 4.01
C LEU A 91 -1.87 -27.30 3.87
N PRO A 92 -2.52 -28.26 3.17
CA PRO A 92 -1.90 -29.57 2.98
C PRO A 92 -0.50 -29.35 2.39
N PRO A 93 0.51 -30.11 2.84
CA PRO A 93 1.85 -30.01 2.28
C PRO A 93 1.72 -30.12 0.77
N PHE A 94 2.33 -29.15 0.07
CA PHE A 94 2.37 -29.09 -1.40
C PHE A 94 2.56 -30.51 -1.92
N PRO A 95 1.67 -31.04 -2.79
CA PRO A 95 1.83 -32.40 -3.28
C PRO A 95 3.19 -32.44 -3.96
N LEU A 96 4.13 -33.17 -3.36
CA LEU A 96 5.44 -33.42 -3.96
C LEU A 96 5.15 -33.98 -5.35
N PRO A 97 5.75 -33.44 -6.43
CA PRO A 97 5.62 -34.07 -7.73
C PRO A 97 6.14 -35.50 -7.57
N LEU A 98 5.24 -36.48 -7.68
CA LEU A 98 5.62 -37.87 -7.78
C LEU A 98 6.55 -37.96 -8.98
N SER A 99 7.82 -38.28 -8.74
CA SER A 99 8.78 -38.57 -9.80
C SER A 99 8.15 -39.58 -10.76
N PRO A 100 8.15 -39.34 -12.07
CA PRO A 100 7.78 -40.37 -13.01
C PRO A 100 8.84 -41.49 -12.95
N GLN A 101 8.35 -42.73 -12.85
CA GLN A 101 9.13 -43.95 -13.09
C GLN A 101 9.70 -43.93 -14.52
#